data_AF-A0A139PQG9-F1
#
_entry.id   AF-A0A139PQG9-F1
#
_cell.length_a   1.000
_cell.length_b   1.000
_cell.length_c   1.000
_cell.angle_alpha   90.00
_cell.angle_beta   90.00
_cell.angle_gamma   90.00
#
_symmetry.space_group_name_H-M   'P 1'
#
loop_
_entity.id
_entity.type
_entity.pdbx_description
1 polymer ?
#
loop_
_entity_poly.entity_id
_entity_poly.type
_entity_poly.pdbx_seq_one_letter_code
_entity_poly.pdbx_strand_id
1 'polypeptide(L)'
;MEVKRQLDLLDKELAQKPYIAGNDYTIADIAIWSWYGQLVQGKLYQGSAKFLDASSYQNLVNWAEKIANRPAVKRGMEVTYKKIK
;
A
#
# COMPACT_ATOMS: atom_id res chain seq x y z
N MET A 1 4.57 -4.61 18.49
CA MET A 1 3.87 -5.45 17.50
C MET A 1 4.55 -5.27 16.16
N GLU A 2 5.00 -6.35 15.51
CA GLU A 2 5.90 -6.29 14.34
C GLU A 2 5.27 -5.58 13.13
N VAL A 3 3.97 -5.77 12.86
CA VAL A 3 3.29 -5.08 11.74
C VAL A 3 3.32 -3.56 11.92
N LYS A 4 3.12 -3.03 13.14
CA LYS A 4 3.23 -1.58 13.38
C LYS A 4 4.65 -1.06 13.20
N ARG A 5 5.68 -1.89 13.47
CA ARG A 5 7.09 -1.53 13.20
C ARG A 5 7.36 -1.46 11.69
N GLN A 6 6.77 -2.37 10.92
CA GLN A 6 6.86 -2.36 9.45
C GLN A 6 6.15 -1.14 8.85
N LEU A 7 4.94 -0.82 9.35
CA LEU A 7 4.21 0.39 8.94
C LEU A 7 4.99 1.67 9.25
N ASP A 8 5.54 1.77 10.46
CA ASP A 8 6.36 2.91 10.89
C ASP A 8 7.63 3.09 10.05
N LEU A 9 8.30 1.98 9.69
CA LEU A 9 9.45 2.01 8.79
C LEU A 9 9.06 2.57 7.42
N LEU A 10 8.02 2.01 6.81
CA LEU A 10 7.59 2.46 5.47
C LEU A 10 7.13 3.92 5.47
N ASP A 11 6.41 4.35 6.51
CA ASP A 11 5.97 5.73 6.64
C ASP A 11 7.14 6.71 6.72
N LYS A 12 8.17 6.39 7.54
CA LYS A 12 9.38 7.22 7.67
C LYS A 12 10.19 7.30 6.38
N GLU A 13 10.29 6.20 5.62
CA GLU A 13 10.94 6.20 4.32
C GLU A 13 10.18 7.07 3.30
N LEU A 14 8.84 6.99 3.32
CA LEU A 14 7.95 7.75 2.42
C LEU A 14 7.78 9.22 2.83
N ALA A 15 8.15 9.58 4.05
CA ALA A 15 8.29 10.98 4.45
C ALA A 15 9.44 11.69 3.72
N GLN A 16 10.47 10.94 3.30
CA GLN A 16 11.68 11.48 2.67
C GLN A 16 11.70 11.29 1.16
N LYS A 17 10.97 10.29 0.64
CA LYS A 17 11.01 9.90 -0.77
C LYS A 17 9.60 9.79 -1.35
N PRO A 18 9.38 10.20 -2.61
CA PRO A 18 8.07 10.08 -3.22
C PRO A 18 7.66 8.62 -3.48
N TYR A 19 8.62 7.70 -3.64
CA TYR A 19 8.40 6.26 -3.78
C TYR A 19 9.41 5.50 -2.94
N ILE A 20 9.15 4.21 -2.67
CA ILE A 20 9.89 3.49 -1.63
C ILE A 20 11.39 3.38 -1.93
N ALA A 21 11.75 3.28 -3.21
CA ALA A 21 13.13 3.14 -3.67
C ALA A 21 13.77 4.46 -4.13
N GLY A 22 13.05 5.59 -4.09
CA GLY A 22 13.58 6.89 -4.53
C GLY A 22 12.55 7.74 -5.27
N ASN A 23 13.00 8.39 -6.35
CA ASN A 23 12.20 9.37 -7.10
C ASN A 23 11.20 8.73 -8.07
N ASP A 24 11.45 7.50 -8.49
CA ASP A 24 10.68 6.82 -9.51
C ASP A 24 9.84 5.67 -8.94
N TYR A 25 8.69 5.44 -9.56
CA TYR A 25 7.83 4.29 -9.26
C TYR A 25 8.47 3.00 -9.78
N THR A 26 8.63 2.01 -8.90
CA THR A 26 9.30 0.74 -9.24
C THR A 26 8.45 -0.47 -8.91
N ILE A 27 8.96 -1.66 -9.24
CA ILE A 27 8.39 -2.94 -8.79
C ILE A 27 8.39 -3.09 -7.27
N ALA A 28 9.26 -2.37 -6.54
CA ALA A 28 9.24 -2.37 -5.08
C ALA A 28 7.95 -1.74 -4.55
N ASP A 29 7.49 -0.65 -5.17
CA ASP A 29 6.23 -0.03 -4.83
C ASP A 29 5.05 -0.95 -5.13
N ILE A 30 5.07 -1.66 -6.27
CA ILE A 30 4.03 -2.65 -6.63
C ILE A 30 3.92 -3.73 -5.55
N ALA A 31 5.05 -4.32 -5.17
CA ALA A 31 5.10 -5.41 -4.20
C ALA A 31 4.61 -4.96 -2.82
N ILE A 32 5.08 -3.80 -2.35
CA ILE A 32 4.73 -3.28 -1.03
C ILE A 32 3.29 -2.78 -1.00
N TRP A 33 2.83 -2.09 -2.06
CA TRP A 33 1.50 -1.49 -2.11
C TRP A 33 0.41 -2.55 -2.06
N SER A 34 0.64 -3.67 -2.74
CA SER A 34 -0.30 -4.80 -2.78
C SER A 34 -0.62 -5.35 -1.39
N TRP A 35 0.27 -5.18 -0.41
CA TRP A 35 0.06 -5.52 1.00
C TRP A 35 -0.22 -4.28 1.87
N TYR A 36 0.80 -3.45 2.12
CA TYR A 36 0.72 -2.37 3.11
C TYR A 36 -0.13 -1.20 2.62
N GLY A 37 -0.13 -0.93 1.32
CA GLY A 37 -1.01 0.08 0.73
C GLY A 37 -2.49 -0.31 0.85
N GLN A 38 -2.82 -1.55 0.53
CA GLN A 38 -4.17 -2.08 0.72
C GLN A 38 -4.58 -2.19 2.20
N LEU A 39 -3.62 -2.50 3.09
CA LEU A 39 -3.86 -2.55 4.53
C LEU A 39 -4.30 -1.19 5.07
N VAL A 40 -3.56 -0.13 4.76
CA VAL A 40 -3.90 1.22 5.25
C VAL A 40 -5.16 1.79 4.60
N GLN A 41 -5.52 1.30 3.42
CA GLN A 41 -6.80 1.57 2.76
C GLN A 41 -7.97 0.73 3.30
N GLY A 42 -7.73 -0.16 4.27
CA GLY A 42 -8.77 -1.00 4.86
C GLY A 42 -9.31 -2.11 3.95
N LYS A 43 -8.54 -2.50 2.91
CA LYS A 43 -8.97 -3.49 1.89
C LYS A 43 -8.51 -4.92 2.17
N LEU A 44 -7.70 -5.14 3.20
CA LEU A 44 -7.28 -6.48 3.63
C LEU A 44 -8.26 -7.03 4.68
N TYR A 45 -7.79 -7.27 5.91
CA TYR A 45 -8.61 -7.90 6.94
C TYR A 45 -9.56 -6.90 7.59
N GLN A 46 -10.82 -7.30 7.78
CA GLN A 46 -11.84 -6.45 8.39
C GLN A 46 -11.40 -5.93 9.76
N GLY A 47 -11.51 -4.62 9.98
CA GLY A 47 -11.13 -3.96 11.24
C GLY A 47 -9.63 -3.77 11.46
N SER A 48 -8.75 -4.37 10.64
CA SER A 48 -7.30 -4.29 10.83
C SER A 48 -6.76 -2.88 10.72
N ALA A 49 -7.23 -2.07 9.77
CA ALA A 49 -6.80 -0.67 9.62
C ALA A 49 -7.09 0.15 10.89
N LYS A 50 -8.26 -0.03 11.52
CA LYS A 50 -8.60 0.63 12.79
C LYS A 50 -7.74 0.10 13.94
N PHE A 51 -7.60 -1.22 14.04
CA PHE A 51 -6.82 -1.86 15.11
C PHE A 51 -5.33 -1.47 15.07
N LEU A 52 -4.77 -1.35 13.86
CA LEU A 52 -3.39 -0.95 13.65
C LEU A 52 -3.17 0.56 13.68
N ASP A 53 -4.24 1.35 13.85
CA ASP A 53 -4.21 2.81 13.74
C ASP A 53 -3.58 3.26 12.42
N ALA A 54 -4.04 2.69 11.31
CA ALA A 54 -3.46 2.91 9.98
C ALA A 54 -3.45 4.39 9.56
N SER A 55 -4.44 5.16 10.00
CA SER A 55 -4.56 6.59 9.72
C SER A 55 -3.45 7.43 10.36
N SER A 56 -2.69 6.96 11.35
CA SER A 56 -1.56 7.74 11.86
C SER A 56 -0.34 7.73 10.94
N TYR A 57 -0.25 6.77 10.01
CA TYR A 57 0.83 6.67 9.02
C TYR A 57 0.51 7.48 7.75
N GLN A 58 0.50 8.81 7.90
CA GLN A 58 0.03 9.75 6.87
C GLN A 58 0.83 9.67 5.55
N ASN A 59 2.15 9.48 5.61
CA ASN A 59 2.98 9.40 4.40
C ASN A 59 2.70 8.11 3.63
N LEU A 60 2.53 7.00 4.37
CA LEU A 60 2.15 5.72 3.80
C LEU A 60 0.74 5.75 3.20
N VAL A 61 -0.23 6.40 3.87
CA VAL A 61 -1.59 6.60 3.34
C VAL A 61 -1.57 7.40 2.04
N ASN A 62 -0.89 8.55 2.01
CA ASN A 62 -0.78 9.40 0.82
C ASN A 62 -0.13 8.67 -0.35
N TRP A 63 0.96 7.93 -0.10
CA TRP A 63 1.59 7.08 -1.10
C TRP A 63 0.64 5.97 -1.60
N ALA A 64 -0.13 5.35 -0.71
CA ALA A 64 -1.07 4.31 -1.06
C ALA A 64 -2.21 4.83 -1.94
N GLU A 65 -2.76 6.01 -1.63
CA GLU A 65 -3.77 6.69 -2.44
C GLU A 65 -3.24 7.09 -3.82
N LYS A 66 -2.02 7.65 -3.87
CA LYS A 66 -1.36 7.99 -5.14
C LYS A 66 -1.23 6.79 -6.06
N ILE A 67 -0.80 5.63 -5.53
CA ILE A 67 -0.67 4.40 -6.33
C ILE A 67 -2.03 3.83 -6.71
N ALA A 68 -3.01 3.82 -5.80
CA ALA A 68 -4.37 3.34 -6.09
C ALA A 68 -5.06 4.11 -7.24
N ASN A 69 -4.68 5.37 -7.44
CA ASN A 69 -5.20 6.20 -8.53
C ASN A 69 -4.58 5.91 -9.90
N ARG A 70 -3.51 5.10 -9.98
CA ARG A 70 -2.86 4.77 -11.26
C ARG A 70 -3.80 3.90 -12.13
N PRO A 71 -4.01 4.23 -13.42
CA PRO A 71 -4.87 3.45 -14.31
C PRO A 71 -4.48 1.97 -14.42
N ALA A 72 -3.19 1.65 -14.38
CA ALA A 72 -2.70 0.27 -14.43
C ALA A 72 -3.01 -0.52 -13.15
N VAL A 73 -3.02 0.14 -11.99
CA VAL A 73 -3.35 -0.51 -10.71
C VAL A 73 -4.84 -0.87 -10.69
N LYS A 74 -5.71 0.04 -11.11
CA LYS A 74 -7.16 -0.24 -11.25
C LYS A 74 -7.42 -1.44 -12.17
N ARG A 75 -6.80 -1.45 -13.37
CA ARG A 75 -6.89 -2.59 -14.29
C ARG A 75 -6.36 -3.90 -13.68
N GLY A 76 -5.27 -3.84 -12.92
CA GLY A 76 -4.72 -5.01 -12.23
C GLY A 76 -5.65 -5.59 -11.16
N MET A 77 -6.39 -4.73 -10.45
CA MET A 77 -7.36 -5.15 -9.44
C MET A 77 -8.67 -5.70 -10.04
N GLU A 78 -9.03 -5.23 -11.24
CA GLU A 78 -10.26 -5.61 -11.96
C GLU A 78 -10.06 -6.80 -12.91
N VAL A 79 -8.84 -7.35 -12.99
CA VAL A 79 -8.52 -8.43 -13.93
C VAL A 79 -9.37 -9.67 -13.65
N THR A 80 -9.87 -10.29 -14.71
CA THR A 80 -10.67 -11.50 -14.61
C THR A 80 -9.79 -12.75 -14.66
N TYR A 81 -10.01 -13.66 -13.72
CA TYR A 81 -9.33 -14.96 -13.69
C TYR A 81 -10.17 -15.98 -14.47
N LYS A 82 -9.54 -16.65 -15.44
CA LYS A 82 -10.19 -17.74 -16.18
C LYS A 82 -10.24 -18.99 -15.31
N LYS A 83 -11.41 -19.64 -15.27
CA LYS A 83 -11.52 -20.96 -14.64
C LYS A 83 -10.66 -21.96 -15.40
N ILE A 84 -9.98 -22.80 -14.66
CA ILE A 84 -9.09 -23.85 -15.20
C ILE A 84 -9.85 -25.13 -15.56
N LYS A 85 -11.13 -25.23 -15.20
CA LYS A 85 -12.08 -26.31 -15.49
C LYS A 85 -13.48 -25.73 -15.59
#